data_AF-A0A6J4VYP0-F1
#
_entry.id   AF-A0A6J4VYP0-F1
#
_cell.length_a   1.000
_cell.length_b   1.000
_cell.length_c   1.000
_cell.angle_alpha   90.00
_cell.angle_beta   90.00
_cell.angle_gamma   90.00
#
_symmetry.space_group_name_H-M   'P 1'
#
loop_
_entity.id
_entity.type
_entity.pdbx_description
1 polymer ?
#
loop_
_entity_poly.entity_id
_entity_poly.type
_entity_poly.pdbx_seq_one_letter_code
_entity_poly.pdbx_strand_id
1 'polypeptide(L)'
;MKLGTVALAGFMVLSALGAIASTHLVTAQETQPAPVAPQQNDQRAAIARINPQKPIQIRVISQTDVPVVASTFQASARLVAPGKSVTFGRLHTSYLSLPINLQVSLKNNPDPTQDIRVYADVKTSGNEIIVGVKTAQTGSGNSVEAINVDQQGLIYLY
;
A
#
# COMPACT_ATOMS: atom_id res chain seq x y z
N MET A 1 -26.79 -32.04 -58.67
CA MET A 1 -25.75 -33.07 -58.87
C MET A 1 -25.77 -34.01 -57.68
N LYS A 2 -25.88 -35.32 -57.97
CA LYS A 2 -25.37 -36.53 -57.24
C LYS A 2 -25.77 -36.69 -55.75
N LEU A 3 -26.61 -37.67 -55.41
CA LEU A 3 -26.24 -39.06 -54.99
C LEU A 3 -25.08 -39.07 -53.98
N GLY A 4 -25.15 -39.76 -52.84
CA GLY A 4 -26.03 -40.82 -52.40
C GLY A 4 -25.43 -41.43 -51.13
N THR A 5 -26.26 -42.09 -50.35
CA THR A 5 -25.92 -42.78 -49.11
C THR A 5 -25.00 -43.98 -49.40
N VAL A 6 -23.91 -44.15 -48.64
CA VAL A 6 -23.15 -45.40 -48.54
C VAL A 6 -22.84 -45.66 -47.07
N ALA A 7 -23.35 -46.77 -46.55
CA ALA A 7 -22.93 -47.38 -45.30
C ALA A 7 -21.65 -48.20 -45.56
N LEU A 8 -20.71 -48.20 -44.61
CA LEU A 8 -19.65 -49.20 -44.60
C LEU A 8 -19.33 -49.67 -43.18
N ALA A 9 -19.12 -50.98 -43.13
CA ALA A 9 -19.03 -51.85 -41.97
C ALA A 9 -17.69 -51.71 -41.20
N GLY A 10 -17.67 -52.36 -40.04
CA GLY A 10 -16.69 -52.19 -38.99
C GLY A 10 -15.30 -52.80 -39.23
N PHE A 11 -14.46 -52.63 -38.22
CA PHE A 11 -13.29 -53.45 -37.98
C PHE A 11 -12.99 -53.45 -36.47
N MET A 12 -13.02 -54.64 -35.85
CA MET A 12 -12.40 -54.89 -34.55
C MET A 12 -10.88 -54.93 -34.74
N VAL A 13 -10.12 -54.31 -33.83
CA VAL A 13 -8.74 -54.73 -33.57
C VAL A 13 -8.46 -54.74 -32.07
N LEU A 14 -7.83 -55.84 -31.71
CA LEU A 14 -7.34 -56.35 -30.43
C LEU A 14 -6.53 -55.37 -29.56
N SER A 15 -6.66 -55.68 -28.27
CA SER A 15 -5.79 -55.41 -27.13
C SER A 15 -4.30 -55.26 -27.42
N ALA A 16 -3.69 -54.23 -26.84
CA ALA A 16 -2.28 -54.25 -26.45
C ALA A 16 -2.18 -53.77 -24.99
N LEU A 17 -1.78 -54.68 -24.11
CA LEU A 17 -1.25 -54.35 -22.80
C LEU A 17 0.01 -53.50 -23.00
N GLY A 18 0.01 -52.30 -22.43
CA GLY A 18 1.21 -51.52 -22.19
C GLY A 18 1.24 -51.16 -20.72
N ALA A 19 2.14 -51.78 -19.96
CA ALA A 19 2.43 -51.41 -18.58
C ALA A 19 2.84 -49.94 -18.52
N ILE A 20 2.06 -49.11 -17.84
CA ILE A 20 2.48 -47.75 -17.50
C ILE A 20 3.25 -47.88 -16.20
N ALA A 21 4.58 -47.83 -16.30
CA ALA A 21 5.43 -47.62 -15.15
C ALA A 21 5.03 -46.28 -14.50
N SER A 22 4.79 -46.29 -13.19
CA SER A 22 4.53 -45.08 -12.40
C SER A 22 5.81 -44.25 -12.34
N THR A 23 6.04 -43.41 -13.34
CA THR A 23 7.08 -42.38 -13.24
C THR A 23 6.58 -41.33 -12.25
N HIS A 24 7.09 -41.40 -11.03
CA HIS A 24 6.86 -40.42 -9.98
C HIS A 24 7.56 -39.12 -10.40
N LEU A 25 6.85 -38.27 -11.16
CA LEU A 25 7.28 -36.90 -11.39
C LEU A 25 7.07 -36.15 -10.08
N VAL A 26 8.16 -35.96 -9.34
CA VAL A 26 8.23 -34.94 -8.29
C VAL A 26 8.18 -33.60 -9.01
N THR A 27 6.99 -33.01 -9.08
CA THR A 27 6.89 -31.57 -9.31
C THR A 27 7.40 -30.91 -8.04
N ALA A 28 8.59 -30.31 -8.13
CA ALA A 28 8.94 -29.25 -7.20
C ALA A 28 7.86 -28.17 -7.36
N GLN A 29 6.96 -28.07 -6.39
CA GLN A 29 6.04 -26.94 -6.31
C GLN A 29 6.92 -25.70 -6.10
N GLU A 30 7.15 -24.95 -7.18
CA GLU A 30 7.41 -23.52 -7.06
C GLU A 30 6.33 -22.97 -6.15
N THR A 31 6.75 -22.59 -4.95
CA THR A 31 5.89 -21.98 -3.95
C THR A 31 5.51 -20.63 -4.52
N GLN A 32 4.42 -20.59 -5.29
CA GLN A 32 3.80 -19.35 -5.71
C GLN A 32 3.48 -18.60 -4.41
N PRO A 33 4.11 -17.43 -4.13
CA PRO A 33 3.78 -16.69 -2.94
C PRO A 33 2.27 -16.43 -2.98
N ALA A 34 1.58 -16.82 -1.91
CA ALA A 34 0.15 -16.60 -1.79
C ALA A 34 -0.17 -15.14 -2.16
N PRO A 35 -1.32 -14.87 -2.80
CA PRO A 35 -1.79 -13.51 -2.97
C PRO A 35 -1.71 -12.83 -1.62
N VAL A 36 -0.87 -11.79 -1.50
CA VAL A 36 -0.80 -10.99 -0.29
C VAL A 36 -2.18 -10.37 -0.14
N ALA A 37 -3.00 -10.92 0.75
CA ALA A 37 -4.26 -10.30 1.11
C ALA A 37 -3.94 -8.85 1.47
N PRO A 38 -4.70 -7.85 0.98
CA PRO A 38 -4.51 -6.48 1.43
C PRO A 38 -4.53 -6.51 2.96
N GLN A 39 -3.43 -6.12 3.60
CA GLN A 39 -3.36 -6.00 5.04
C GLN A 39 -4.45 -5.03 5.47
N GLN A 40 -5.59 -5.58 5.91
CA GLN A 40 -6.65 -4.83 6.52
C GLN A 40 -6.13 -4.38 7.87
N ASN A 41 -5.94 -3.06 8.00
CA ASN A 41 -5.46 -2.39 9.21
C ASN A 41 -6.23 -2.90 10.45
N ASP A 42 -5.51 -3.42 11.44
CA ASP A 42 -6.03 -4.03 12.67
C ASP A 42 -7.00 -3.10 13.41
N GLN A 43 -8.31 -3.38 13.36
CA GLN A 43 -9.40 -2.91 14.26
C GLN A 43 -9.54 -1.39 14.54
N ARG A 44 -8.68 -0.51 14.00
CA ARG A 44 -8.72 0.93 14.27
C ARG A 44 -9.86 1.58 13.49
N ALA A 45 -10.70 2.34 14.19
CA ALA A 45 -11.72 3.16 13.55
C ALA A 45 -11.07 4.25 12.69
N ALA A 46 -11.67 4.52 11.52
CA ALA A 46 -11.27 5.65 10.70
C ALA A 46 -11.48 6.96 11.48
N ILE A 47 -10.47 7.83 11.46
CA ILE A 47 -10.50 9.12 12.16
C ILE A 47 -11.16 10.22 11.32
N ALA A 48 -11.21 10.04 10.01
CA ALA A 48 -11.81 10.98 9.06
C ALA A 48 -12.10 10.28 7.72
N ARG A 49 -12.77 11.02 6.82
CA ARG A 49 -13.06 10.58 5.45
C ARG A 49 -12.89 11.73 4.46
N ILE A 50 -12.32 11.43 3.29
CA ILE A 50 -12.26 12.31 2.11
C ILE A 50 -13.13 11.75 0.98
N ASN A 51 -13.37 12.54 -0.06
CA ASN A 51 -14.04 12.04 -1.26
C ASN A 51 -13.01 11.37 -2.21
N PRO A 52 -13.05 10.04 -2.42
CA PRO A 52 -12.07 9.34 -3.25
C PRO A 52 -12.15 9.72 -4.74
N GLN A 53 -13.25 10.35 -5.18
CA GLN A 53 -13.45 10.79 -6.57
C GLN A 53 -12.94 12.21 -6.84
N LYS A 54 -12.37 12.88 -5.83
CA LYS A 54 -11.86 14.25 -5.95
C LYS A 54 -10.34 14.29 -5.72
N PRO A 55 -9.61 15.22 -6.34
CA PRO A 55 -8.19 15.41 -6.10
C PRO A 55 -7.87 15.55 -4.62
N ILE A 56 -6.82 14.86 -4.18
CA ILE A 56 -6.39 14.78 -2.79
C ILE A 56 -5.09 15.56 -2.62
N GLN A 57 -4.98 16.28 -1.53
CA GLN A 57 -3.77 16.98 -1.13
C GLN A 57 -3.41 16.59 0.31
N ILE A 58 -2.13 16.34 0.57
CA ILE A 58 -1.63 16.11 1.91
C ILE A 58 -0.63 17.20 2.25
N ARG A 59 -0.92 18.02 3.25
CA ARG A 59 -0.02 19.04 3.78
C ARG A 59 0.61 18.55 5.07
N VAL A 60 1.91 18.34 5.07
CA VAL A 60 2.68 17.94 6.24
C VAL A 60 3.34 19.17 6.85
N ILE A 61 3.14 19.40 8.14
CA ILE A 61 3.65 20.55 8.89
C ILE A 61 4.59 20.02 9.98
N SER A 62 5.85 20.45 9.98
CA SER A 62 6.76 20.12 11.08
C SER A 62 6.49 21.07 12.25
N GLN A 63 6.09 20.50 13.39
CA GLN A 63 5.99 21.17 14.69
C GLN A 63 7.08 20.67 15.63
N THR A 64 8.20 20.22 15.05
CA THR A 64 9.37 19.72 15.77
C THR A 64 10.54 20.70 15.60
N ASP A 65 11.52 20.63 16.49
CA ASP A 65 12.72 21.47 16.44
C ASP A 65 13.78 20.96 15.45
N VAL A 66 13.57 19.79 14.86
CA VAL A 66 14.45 19.19 13.85
C VAL A 66 13.73 19.01 12.51
N PRO A 67 14.46 18.91 11.39
CA PRO A 67 13.82 18.64 10.12
C PRO A 67 13.13 17.27 10.11
N VAL A 68 11.94 17.21 9.54
CA VAL A 68 11.17 15.99 9.31
C VAL A 68 11.30 15.58 7.84
N VAL A 69 11.48 14.29 7.57
CA VAL A 69 11.33 13.73 6.23
C VAL A 69 9.94 13.13 6.13
N ALA A 70 9.15 13.61 5.18
CA ALA A 70 7.84 13.04 4.86
C ALA A 70 7.93 12.29 3.54
N SER A 71 7.35 11.12 3.44
CA SER A 71 7.35 10.31 2.21
C SER A 71 6.01 9.63 1.98
N THR A 72 5.68 9.45 0.71
CA THR A 72 4.54 8.65 0.28
C THR A 72 5.02 7.65 -0.76
N PHE A 73 4.35 6.51 -0.94
CA PHE A 73 4.75 5.55 -1.99
C PHE A 73 4.67 6.11 -3.42
N GLN A 74 3.93 7.19 -3.63
CA GLN A 74 3.64 7.76 -4.95
C GLN A 74 4.50 8.98 -5.28
N ALA A 75 5.30 9.49 -4.33
CA ALA A 75 6.08 10.70 -4.51
C ALA A 75 7.39 10.65 -3.73
N SER A 76 8.43 11.28 -4.27
CA SER A 76 9.73 11.40 -3.61
C SER A 76 9.60 12.00 -2.21
N ALA A 77 10.42 11.49 -1.29
CA ALA A 77 10.52 12.02 0.06
C ALA A 77 10.85 13.52 0.04
N ARG A 78 10.27 14.26 0.99
CA ARG A 78 10.39 15.71 1.09
C ARG A 78 10.87 16.09 2.48
N LEU A 79 11.86 16.96 2.51
CA LEU A 79 12.35 17.55 3.75
C LEU A 79 11.44 18.70 4.18
N VAL A 80 11.03 18.68 5.44
CA VAL A 80 10.20 19.68 6.10
C VAL A 80 11.03 20.31 7.21
N ALA A 81 11.49 21.54 7.01
CA ALA A 81 12.21 22.28 8.04
C ALA A 81 11.29 22.58 9.25
N PRO A 82 11.86 22.82 10.45
CA PRO A 82 11.11 23.22 11.64
C PRO A 82 10.15 24.38 11.36
N GLY A 83 8.89 24.24 11.78
CA GLY A 83 7.83 25.23 11.59
C GLY A 83 7.39 25.46 10.13
N LYS A 84 7.89 24.66 9.19
CA LYS A 84 7.50 24.73 7.76
C LYS A 84 6.56 23.60 7.37
N SER A 85 6.05 23.70 6.15
CA SER A 85 5.18 22.68 5.57
C SER A 85 5.60 22.28 4.16
N VAL A 86 5.31 21.04 3.79
CA VAL A 86 5.39 20.53 2.42
C VAL A 86 4.07 19.90 2.02
N THR A 87 3.82 19.82 0.72
CA THR A 87 2.52 19.35 0.23
C THR A 87 2.65 18.31 -0.86
N PHE A 88 2.04 17.14 -0.66
CA PHE A 88 1.88 16.10 -1.65
C PHE A 88 0.55 16.26 -2.38
N GLY A 89 0.55 16.04 -3.69
CA GLY A 89 -0.62 16.30 -4.53
C GLY A 89 -1.00 17.78 -4.59
N ARG A 90 -2.10 18.04 -5.31
CA ARG A 90 -2.72 19.35 -5.52
C ARG A 90 -4.21 19.14 -5.69
N LEU A 91 -5.01 20.06 -5.16
CA LEU A 91 -6.48 20.00 -5.26
C LEU A 91 -7.03 20.20 -6.69
N HIS A 92 -6.19 20.44 -7.70
CA HIS A 92 -6.66 20.81 -9.06
C HIS A 92 -5.87 20.20 -10.23
N THR A 93 -4.63 19.74 -10.04
CA THR A 93 -3.73 19.41 -11.18
C THR A 93 -2.82 18.20 -10.98
N SER A 94 -2.63 17.72 -9.75
CA SER A 94 -1.73 16.60 -9.45
C SER A 94 -2.39 15.74 -8.38
N TYR A 95 -2.91 14.61 -8.82
CA TYR A 95 -3.73 13.74 -8.00
C TYR A 95 -2.81 12.75 -7.27
N LEU A 96 -2.95 12.65 -5.95
CA LEU A 96 -2.55 11.43 -5.27
C LEU A 96 -3.61 10.38 -5.58
N SER A 97 -3.19 9.21 -6.04
CA SER A 97 -4.09 8.07 -6.20
C SER A 97 -4.30 7.40 -4.85
N LEU A 98 -5.45 6.76 -4.66
CA LEU A 98 -5.66 5.92 -3.48
C LEU A 98 -5.19 4.47 -3.77
N PRO A 99 -4.71 3.72 -2.77
CA PRO A 99 -4.51 4.14 -1.37
C PRO A 99 -3.25 5.01 -1.20
N ILE A 100 -3.22 5.79 -0.11
CA ILE A 100 -2.07 6.63 0.24
C ILE A 100 -1.52 6.19 1.59
N ASN A 101 -0.22 5.93 1.66
CA ASN A 101 0.51 5.77 2.92
C ASN A 101 1.48 6.93 3.05
N LEU A 102 1.41 7.64 4.16
CA LEU A 102 2.34 8.70 4.51
C LEU A 102 3.21 8.22 5.67
N GLN A 103 4.52 8.18 5.46
CA GLN A 103 5.49 7.98 6.52
C GLN A 103 6.16 9.31 6.86
N VAL A 104 6.44 9.53 8.13
CA VAL A 104 7.19 10.69 8.60
C VAL A 104 8.28 10.24 9.55
N SER A 105 9.47 10.82 9.40
CA SER A 105 10.62 10.54 10.26
C SER A 105 11.42 11.80 10.56
N LEU A 106 12.22 11.79 11.63
CA LEU A 106 13.20 12.84 11.85
C LEU A 106 14.38 12.63 10.91
N LYS A 107 14.84 13.68 10.23
CA LYS A 107 16.01 13.60 9.35
C LYS A 107 17.25 13.15 10.13
N ASN A 108 17.43 13.71 11.31
CA ASN A 108 18.48 13.35 12.27
C ASN A 108 17.81 13.25 13.64
N ASN A 109 18.10 12.19 14.41
CA ASN A 109 17.77 12.20 15.83
C ASN A 109 18.76 13.16 16.51
N PRO A 110 18.31 14.30 17.08
CA PRO A 110 19.21 15.30 17.66
C PRO A 110 19.99 14.77 18.86
N ASP A 111 19.49 13.73 19.53
CA ASP A 111 20.19 13.07 20.62
C ASP A 111 20.02 11.55 20.50
N PRO A 112 21.05 10.81 20.04
CA PRO A 112 20.98 9.35 19.93
C PRO A 112 20.92 8.65 21.29
N THR A 113 21.14 9.38 22.40
CA THR A 113 20.98 8.86 23.77
C THR A 113 19.57 9.07 24.31
N GLN A 114 18.76 9.88 23.62
CA GLN A 114 17.34 10.05 23.91
C GLN A 114 16.47 9.29 22.92
N ASP A 115 15.57 8.50 23.47
CA ASP A 115 14.46 7.89 22.77
C ASP A 115 13.42 8.97 22.45
N ILE A 116 13.62 9.64 21.30
CA ILE A 116 12.69 10.62 20.75
C ILE A 116 11.71 9.90 19.84
N ARG A 117 10.42 9.93 20.21
CA ARG A 117 9.34 9.39 19.40
C ARG A 117 8.65 10.47 18.59
N VAL A 118 8.34 10.15 17.34
CA VAL A 118 7.53 11.00 16.45
C VAL A 118 6.06 10.63 16.55
N TYR A 119 5.18 11.63 16.58
CA TYR A 119 3.73 11.47 16.54
C TYR A 119 3.11 12.41 15.50
N ALA A 120 1.97 12.01 14.95
CA ALA A 120 1.23 12.78 13.95
C ALA A 120 -0.17 13.14 14.47
N ASP A 121 -0.53 14.41 14.34
CA ASP A 121 -1.90 14.92 14.50
C ASP A 121 -2.51 15.14 13.13
N VAL A 122 -3.75 14.69 12.92
CA VAL A 122 -4.40 14.75 11.61
C VAL A 122 -5.68 15.57 11.68
N LYS A 123 -5.85 16.45 10.71
CA LYS A 123 -7.09 17.20 10.45
C LYS A 123 -7.44 17.12 8.98
N THR A 124 -8.72 17.21 8.67
CA THR A 124 -9.20 17.21 7.28
C THR A 124 -10.01 18.47 7.01
N SER A 125 -9.80 19.06 5.84
CA SER A 125 -10.58 20.18 5.32
C SER A 125 -10.93 19.91 3.86
N GLY A 126 -12.14 19.40 3.62
CA GLY A 126 -12.51 18.86 2.31
C GLY A 126 -11.62 17.67 1.92
N ASN A 127 -10.93 17.76 0.79
CA ASN A 127 -9.97 16.76 0.31
C ASN A 127 -8.50 17.11 0.62
N GLU A 128 -8.27 18.12 1.47
CA GLU A 128 -6.95 18.39 2.05
C GLU A 128 -6.83 17.65 3.40
N ILE A 129 -5.78 16.84 3.52
CA ILE A 129 -5.37 16.19 4.76
C ILE A 129 -4.18 16.97 5.32
N ILE A 130 -4.32 17.49 6.54
CA ILE A 130 -3.30 18.28 7.22
C ILE A 130 -2.70 17.41 8.32
N VAL A 131 -1.41 17.13 8.22
CA VAL A 131 -0.66 16.29 9.15
C VAL A 131 0.35 17.14 9.89
N GLY A 132 0.14 17.36 11.19
CA GLY A 132 1.09 18.02 12.08
C GLY A 132 2.01 16.99 12.73
N VAL A 133 3.32 17.15 12.58
CA VAL A 133 4.32 16.21 13.12
C VAL A 133 4.94 16.80 14.38
N LYS A 134 4.93 16.05 15.48
CA LYS A 134 5.44 16.44 16.80
C LYS A 134 6.43 15.39 17.32
N THR A 135 7.26 15.77 18.28
CA THR A 135 8.12 14.86 19.04
C THR A 135 7.60 14.71 20.48
N ALA A 136 7.82 13.54 21.08
CA ALA A 136 7.74 13.36 22.53
C ALA A 136 9.04 12.75 23.06
N GLN A 137 9.42 13.17 24.28
CA GLN A 137 10.67 12.76 24.94
C GLN A 137 10.64 11.33 25.50
N THR A 138 9.55 10.58 25.27
CA THR A 138 9.39 9.21 25.76
C THR A 138 9.00 8.29 24.61
N GLY A 139 9.96 7.50 24.11
CA GLY A 139 9.70 6.35 23.25
C GLY A 139 10.74 6.19 22.15
N SER A 140 11.10 4.94 21.84
CA SER A 140 11.98 4.66 20.72
C SER A 140 11.20 4.72 19.40
N GLY A 141 11.75 5.40 18.40
CA GLY A 141 11.17 5.47 17.07
C GLY A 141 11.26 6.85 16.44
N ASN A 142 12.28 7.04 15.59
CA ASN A 142 12.45 8.25 14.80
C ASN A 142 11.55 8.29 13.55
N SER A 143 10.67 7.31 13.35
CA SER A 143 9.81 7.14 12.18
C SER A 143 8.46 6.57 12.59
N VAL A 144 7.39 7.06 11.96
CA VAL A 144 6.02 6.56 12.13
C VAL A 144 5.30 6.57 10.79
N GLU A 145 4.45 5.58 10.56
CA GLU A 145 3.41 5.70 9.54
C GLU A 145 2.39 6.70 10.06
N ALA A 146 2.39 7.93 9.55
CA ALA A 146 1.51 8.96 10.06
C ALA A 146 0.06 8.65 9.71
N ILE A 147 -0.23 8.30 8.46
CA ILE A 147 -1.57 7.97 8.00
C ILE A 147 -1.57 6.90 6.91
N ASN A 148 -2.63 6.11 6.90
CA ASN A 148 -3.11 5.35 5.74
C ASN A 148 -4.44 5.95 5.27
N VAL A 149 -4.61 6.07 3.97
CA VAL A 149 -5.87 6.40 3.33
C VAL A 149 -6.23 5.26 2.39
N ASP A 150 -7.34 4.58 2.66
CA ASP A 150 -7.77 3.43 1.86
C ASP A 150 -8.42 3.84 0.53
N GLN A 151 -8.79 2.85 -0.28
CA GLN A 151 -9.43 3.07 -1.59
C GLN A 151 -10.81 3.75 -1.48
N GLN A 152 -11.46 3.67 -0.32
CA GLN A 152 -12.75 4.26 -0.02
C GLN A 152 -12.63 5.70 0.49
N GLY A 153 -11.39 6.18 0.71
CA GLY A 153 -11.08 7.50 1.23
C GLY A 153 -11.20 7.60 2.74
N LEU A 154 -11.21 6.48 3.48
CA LEU A 154 -11.16 6.48 4.94
C LEU A 154 -9.71 6.67 5.40
N ILE A 155 -9.53 7.49 6.43
CA ILE A 155 -8.22 7.86 6.95
C ILE A 155 -8.00 7.19 8.30
N TYR A 156 -6.88 6.51 8.47
CA TYR A 156 -6.46 5.82 9.69
C TYR A 156 -5.14 6.40 10.20
N LEU A 157 -5.01 6.50 11.52
CA LEU A 157 -3.80 6.94 12.22
C LEU A 157 -3.07 5.74 12.84
N TYR A 158 -1.74 5.67 12.74
CA TYR A 158 -0.93 4.59 13.32
C TYR A 158 -0.12 5.01 14.55
#